data_AF-A0A3Q2V048-F1
#
_entry.id   AF-A0A3Q2V048-F1
#
_cell.length_a   1.000
_cell.length_b   1.000
_cell.length_c   1.000
_cell.angle_alpha   90.00
_cell.angle_beta   90.00
_cell.angle_gamma   90.00
#
_symmetry.space_group_name_H-M   'P 1'
#
loop_
_entity.id
_entity.type
_entity.pdbx_description
1 polymer ?
#
loop_
_entity_poly.entity_id
_entity_poly.type
_entity_poly.pdbx_seq_one_letter_code
_entity_poly.pdbx_strand_id
1 'polypeptide(L)'
;MPERCVPVNKCGTNSPLWLSGPHPRIRDGIVTRNVCGTWNKRCCAFHSTPIKVKKCPGNYYVYQFTKPTSCYLAYCAVNTLVCGRCRRNQSCVSRDKINWRIHFFASYPAQINGKLNRIKYSKVLVNVGRAFDRRTGVFRAPVKGIYQFFFSTQTTIKGLKTDLWLVINNYWVAVSRAHVPRSYSVGSTSTYMTFLRRGASVYVTHNCGNSWATAASMTITFGGS
;
A
#
# COMPACT_ATOMS: atom_id res chain seq x y z
N MET A 1 18.20 -0.11 10.30
CA MET A 1 19.29 -0.76 9.53
C MET A 1 19.08 -2.26 9.55
N PRO A 2 19.67 -3.03 8.62
CA PRO A 2 19.73 -4.49 8.73
C PRO A 2 20.72 -4.95 9.80
N GLU A 3 20.41 -6.07 10.46
CA GLU A 3 21.30 -6.80 11.40
C GLU A 3 22.09 -7.92 10.69
N ARG A 4 21.93 -8.03 9.37
CA ARG A 4 22.59 -9.03 8.54
C ARG A 4 23.29 -8.34 7.37
N CYS A 5 24.31 -9.05 6.88
CA CYS A 5 25.08 -8.67 5.73
C CYS A 5 24.19 -8.31 4.53
N VAL A 6 24.46 -7.14 3.97
CA VAL A 6 23.84 -6.66 2.74
C VAL A 6 24.82 -6.87 1.60
N PRO A 7 24.42 -7.46 0.46
CA PRO A 7 25.30 -7.60 -0.71
C PRO A 7 25.81 -6.25 -1.22
N VAL A 8 26.98 -6.26 -1.86
CA VAL A 8 27.56 -5.08 -2.54
C VAL A 8 26.59 -4.45 -3.55
N ASN A 9 26.74 -3.16 -3.83
CA ASN A 9 25.92 -2.38 -4.77
C ASN A 9 24.42 -2.36 -4.42
N LYS A 10 24.10 -2.24 -3.13
CA LYS A 10 22.73 -2.10 -2.61
C LYS A 10 22.62 -0.85 -1.74
N CYS A 11 21.38 -0.45 -1.43
CA CYS A 11 21.08 0.72 -0.59
C CYS A 11 21.70 2.03 -1.12
N GLY A 12 21.87 2.14 -2.45
CA GLY A 12 22.41 3.34 -3.11
C GLY A 12 23.92 3.55 -2.94
N THR A 13 24.67 2.52 -2.59
CA THR A 13 26.13 2.61 -2.37
C THR A 13 26.85 1.34 -2.81
N ASN A 14 28.17 1.41 -3.06
CA ASN A 14 28.97 0.25 -3.43
C ASN A 14 29.16 -0.71 -2.23
N SER A 15 29.40 -0.16 -1.04
CA SER A 15 29.62 -0.93 0.19
C SER A 15 28.61 -0.53 1.26
N PRO A 16 27.44 -1.21 1.32
CA PRO A 16 26.40 -0.91 2.29
C PRO A 16 26.84 -1.26 3.72
N LEU A 17 26.61 -0.31 4.63
CA LEU A 17 26.84 -0.48 6.06
C LEU A 17 25.62 -1.10 6.75
N TRP A 18 25.87 -2.07 7.64
CA TRP A 18 24.85 -2.82 8.40
C TRP A 18 25.29 -3.00 9.87
N LEU A 19 24.34 -3.27 10.78
CA LEU A 19 24.63 -3.45 12.20
C LEU A 19 25.23 -4.83 12.45
N SER A 20 26.45 -4.89 12.99
CA SER A 20 27.11 -6.13 13.42
C SER A 20 26.61 -6.57 14.81
N GLY A 21 25.31 -6.64 14.98
CA GLY A 21 24.66 -7.05 16.22
C GLY A 21 23.16 -6.78 16.21
N PRO A 22 22.41 -7.37 17.16
CA PRO A 22 20.96 -7.16 17.26
C PRO A 22 20.63 -5.70 17.60
N HIS A 23 19.42 -5.23 17.28
CA HIS A 23 18.95 -3.95 17.80
C HIS A 23 18.63 -4.04 19.31
N PRO A 24 18.70 -2.92 20.07
CA PRO A 24 18.29 -2.89 21.47
C PRO A 24 16.79 -3.15 21.67
N ARG A 25 16.43 -3.57 22.89
CA ARG A 25 15.06 -3.54 23.42
C ARG A 25 14.80 -2.19 24.11
N ILE A 26 13.53 -1.90 24.41
CA ILE A 26 13.14 -0.66 25.12
C ILE A 26 13.91 -0.53 26.45
N ARG A 27 14.00 -1.63 27.21
CA ARG A 27 14.72 -1.68 28.49
C ARG A 27 16.23 -1.51 28.39
N ASP A 28 16.82 -1.72 27.21
CA ASP A 28 18.27 -1.62 27.02
C ASP A 28 18.70 -0.15 26.82
N GLY A 29 17.75 0.79 26.67
CA GLY A 29 18.06 2.22 26.54
C GLY A 29 18.84 2.58 25.27
N ILE A 30 19.80 3.50 25.41
CA ILE A 30 20.73 3.87 24.35
C ILE A 30 21.93 2.92 24.43
N VAL A 31 22.15 2.15 23.36
CA VAL A 31 23.28 1.22 23.26
C VAL A 31 24.18 1.59 22.10
N THR A 32 25.48 1.30 22.22
CA THR A 32 26.44 1.41 21.13
C THR A 32 26.45 0.12 20.31
N ARG A 33 26.42 0.23 18.98
CA ARG A 33 26.47 -0.91 18.06
C ARG A 33 27.57 -0.75 17.03
N ASN A 34 28.30 -1.83 16.82
CA ASN A 34 29.31 -1.93 15.77
C ASN A 34 28.64 -1.98 14.40
N VAL A 35 29.29 -1.40 13.41
CA VAL A 35 28.80 -1.28 12.04
C VAL A 35 29.83 -1.85 11.08
N CYS A 36 29.40 -2.79 10.23
CA CYS A 36 30.22 -3.41 9.21
C CYS A 36 29.81 -2.98 7.81
N GLY A 37 30.76 -2.94 6.89
CA GLY A 37 30.54 -2.79 5.45
C GLY A 37 30.93 -4.04 4.67
N THR A 38 30.14 -4.37 3.65
CA THR A 38 30.40 -5.52 2.77
C THR A 38 31.26 -5.12 1.57
N TRP A 39 32.31 -5.90 1.26
CA TRP A 39 33.14 -5.74 0.05
C TRP A 39 33.65 -7.09 -0.45
N ASN A 40 33.85 -7.28 -1.76
CA ASN A 40 34.43 -8.50 -2.35
C ASN A 40 33.85 -9.81 -1.76
N LYS A 41 32.52 -9.88 -1.62
CA LYS A 41 31.78 -11.00 -1.00
C LYS A 41 32.10 -11.28 0.49
N ARG A 42 32.90 -10.43 1.15
CA ARG A 42 33.14 -10.45 2.60
C ARG A 42 32.20 -9.46 3.30
N CYS A 43 31.42 -9.95 4.25
CA CYS A 43 30.35 -9.18 4.92
C CYS A 43 30.82 -8.08 5.89
N CYS A 44 31.95 -8.28 6.56
CA CYS A 44 32.61 -7.27 7.39
C CYS A 44 34.01 -7.00 6.83
N ALA A 45 34.06 -6.48 5.60
CA ALA A 45 35.32 -6.07 4.98
C ALA A 45 35.79 -4.70 5.51
N PHE A 46 34.85 -3.84 5.90
CA PHE A 46 35.11 -2.53 6.49
C PHE A 46 34.48 -2.43 7.88
N HIS A 47 35.24 -1.91 8.83
CA HIS A 47 34.74 -1.52 10.15
C HIS A 47 34.47 -0.01 10.15
N SER A 48 33.21 0.37 10.33
CA SER A 48 32.83 1.76 10.50
C SER A 48 32.88 2.15 11.98
N THR A 49 32.85 3.44 12.27
CA THR A 49 32.74 3.93 13.64
C THR A 49 31.43 3.41 14.27
N PRO A 50 31.46 2.90 15.50
CA PRO A 50 30.24 2.44 16.17
C PRO A 50 29.23 3.58 16.30
N ILE A 51 27.94 3.24 16.17
CA ILE A 51 26.83 4.20 16.27
C ILE A 51 26.04 3.96 17.55
N LYS A 52 25.34 4.99 18.04
CA LYS A 52 24.37 4.81 19.12
C LYS A 52 22.99 4.53 18.55
N VAL A 53 22.26 3.62 19.17
CA VAL A 53 20.89 3.26 18.78
C VAL A 53 20.04 3.03 20.02
N LYS A 54 18.77 3.46 19.98
CA LYS A 54 17.77 3.13 21.01
C LYS A 54 16.47 2.65 20.39
N LYS A 55 15.73 1.81 21.13
CA LYS A 55 14.35 1.45 20.81
C LYS A 55 13.39 2.41 21.50
N CYS A 56 12.44 2.98 20.77
CA CYS A 56 11.43 3.88 21.33
C CYS A 56 10.06 3.21 21.46
N PRO A 57 9.20 3.69 22.39
CA PRO A 57 7.76 3.41 22.38
C PRO A 57 7.16 3.79 21.00
N GLY A 58 6.30 2.96 20.43
CA GLY A 58 5.79 3.14 19.06
C GLY A 58 6.53 2.35 17.98
N ASN A 59 7.33 1.36 18.37
CA ASN A 59 7.96 0.36 17.49
C ASN A 59 8.99 0.91 16.46
N TYR A 60 9.67 2.02 16.75
CA TYR A 60 10.74 2.54 15.91
C TYR A 60 12.08 2.58 16.65
N TYR A 61 13.15 2.86 15.90
CA TYR A 61 14.52 3.00 16.40
C TYR A 61 15.06 4.36 16.03
N VAL A 62 15.82 4.97 16.94
CA VAL A 62 16.54 6.22 16.70
C VAL A 62 18.02 5.89 16.67
N TYR A 63 18.71 6.37 15.63
CA TYR A 63 20.14 6.14 15.41
C TYR A 63 20.86 7.48 15.45
N GLN A 64 22.00 7.50 16.12
CA GLN A 64 22.96 8.60 16.04
C GLN A 64 24.08 8.14 15.11
N PHE A 65 23.96 8.47 13.83
CA PHE A 65 24.96 8.13 12.83
C PHE A 65 26.20 9.01 12.94
N THR A 66 27.33 8.42 12.62
CA THR A 66 28.61 9.09 12.45
C THR A 66 28.98 9.11 10.97
N LYS A 67 29.81 10.07 10.55
CA LYS A 67 30.29 10.12 9.16
C LYS A 67 31.04 8.81 8.82
N PRO A 68 30.67 8.10 7.72
CA PRO A 68 31.42 6.94 7.28
C PRO A 68 32.87 7.28 6.96
N THR A 69 33.77 6.31 7.14
CA THR A 69 35.23 6.49 6.95
C THR A 69 35.66 6.61 5.48
N SER A 70 34.78 6.34 4.52
CA SER A 70 35.08 6.41 3.09
C SER A 70 33.86 6.77 2.24
N CYS A 71 34.09 7.25 1.02
CA CYS A 71 33.06 7.76 0.10
C CYS A 71 32.14 6.67 -0.47
N TYR A 72 32.61 5.43 -0.55
CA TYR A 72 31.84 4.28 -1.06
C TYR A 72 31.05 3.56 0.03
N LEU A 73 30.97 4.13 1.25
CA LEU A 73 30.21 3.60 2.38
C LEU A 73 28.95 4.42 2.62
N ALA A 74 27.80 3.76 2.79
CA ALA A 74 26.58 4.41 3.25
C ALA A 74 25.75 3.50 4.15
N TYR A 75 25.08 4.09 5.14
CA TYR A 75 24.17 3.38 6.04
C TYR A 75 22.98 2.82 5.28
N CYS A 76 22.85 1.49 5.30
CA CYS A 76 21.73 0.85 4.64
C CYS A 76 20.46 0.98 5.51
N ALA A 77 19.53 1.82 5.06
CA ALA A 77 18.21 1.97 5.65
C ALA A 77 17.18 1.15 4.85
N VAL A 78 17.18 -0.16 5.01
CA VAL A 78 16.11 -1.01 4.46
C VAL A 78 15.03 -1.22 5.52
N ASN A 79 13.80 -1.44 5.07
CA ASN A 79 12.72 -1.98 5.90
C ASN A 79 12.97 -3.46 6.28
N THR A 80 14.17 -3.76 6.78
CA THR A 80 14.58 -5.06 7.30
C THR A 80 14.27 -5.16 8.79
N LEU A 81 13.23 -5.90 9.10
CA LEU A 81 13.22 -7.05 10.03
C LEU A 81 14.32 -7.08 11.10
N VAL A 82 13.93 -6.81 12.36
CA VAL A 82 14.73 -7.09 13.57
C VAL A 82 14.62 -8.59 13.83
N CYS A 83 15.73 -9.33 13.72
CA CYS A 83 15.79 -10.77 13.87
C CYS A 83 16.03 -11.13 15.34
N GLY A 84 15.00 -11.66 16.02
CA GLY A 84 15.14 -12.27 17.35
C GLY A 84 14.33 -13.55 17.56
N ARG A 85 13.58 -14.03 16.54
CA ARG A 85 12.67 -15.19 16.67
C ARG A 85 12.72 -16.19 15.49
N CYS A 86 13.78 -16.19 14.69
CA CYS A 86 13.76 -16.87 13.38
C CYS A 86 14.91 -17.82 13.13
N ARG A 87 14.57 -19.01 12.60
CA ARG A 87 15.53 -20.07 12.22
C ARG A 87 16.30 -19.69 10.95
N ARG A 88 17.49 -20.29 10.77
CA ARG A 88 18.44 -20.00 9.67
C ARG A 88 17.83 -20.04 8.26
N ASN A 89 16.81 -20.86 8.02
CA ASN A 89 16.19 -21.08 6.70
C ASN A 89 14.82 -20.41 6.50
N GLN A 90 14.48 -19.38 7.28
CA GLN A 90 13.21 -18.65 7.11
C GLN A 90 13.42 -17.18 6.76
N SER A 91 12.67 -16.71 5.77
CA SER A 91 12.46 -15.28 5.50
C SER A 91 11.47 -14.73 6.51
N CYS A 92 11.97 -13.97 7.47
CA CYS A 92 11.19 -13.60 8.63
C CYS A 92 10.62 -12.21 8.60
N VAL A 93 9.36 -12.09 8.19
CA VAL A 93 8.65 -10.82 8.16
C VAL A 93 8.23 -10.41 9.57
N SER A 94 8.54 -9.17 9.98
CA SER A 94 8.18 -8.58 11.25
C SER A 94 6.67 -8.47 11.23
N ARG A 95 5.99 -9.11 12.18
CA ARG A 95 4.55 -8.92 12.37
C ARG A 95 4.19 -7.45 12.55
N ASP A 96 5.16 -6.60 12.94
CA ASP A 96 4.93 -5.20 13.30
C ASP A 96 5.49 -4.18 12.30
N LYS A 97 6.05 -4.59 11.15
CA LYS A 97 6.16 -3.74 9.95
C LYS A 97 5.17 -4.28 8.95
N ILE A 98 3.95 -3.78 9.05
CA ILE A 98 2.87 -4.41 8.35
C ILE A 98 3.07 -4.19 6.85
N ASN A 99 3.34 -5.28 6.14
CA ASN A 99 3.14 -5.38 4.71
C ASN A 99 1.63 -5.37 4.47
N TRP A 100 0.96 -4.23 4.75
CA TRP A 100 -0.43 -4.04 4.41
C TRP A 100 -0.48 -3.90 2.89
N ARG A 101 -0.35 -5.03 2.21
CA ARG A 101 -0.75 -5.16 0.82
C ARG A 101 -2.26 -5.15 0.85
N ILE A 102 -2.81 -3.95 0.74
CA ILE A 102 -4.24 -3.74 0.63
C ILE A 102 -4.45 -3.38 -0.82
N HIS A 103 -5.08 -4.29 -1.55
CA HIS A 103 -5.43 -4.06 -2.94
C HIS A 103 -6.71 -4.83 -3.19
N PHE A 104 -7.68 -4.19 -3.82
CA PHE A 104 -8.88 -4.88 -4.26
C PHE A 104 -9.28 -4.43 -5.66
N PHE A 105 -9.95 -5.33 -6.35
CA PHE A 105 -10.56 -5.09 -7.65
C PHE A 105 -11.86 -5.89 -7.69
N ALA A 106 -12.97 -5.20 -7.91
CA ALA A 106 -14.29 -5.79 -7.98
C ALA A 106 -15.09 -5.18 -9.14
N SER A 107 -15.92 -5.99 -9.78
CA SER A 107 -16.74 -5.61 -10.94
C SER A 107 -18.20 -6.05 -10.75
N TYR A 108 -19.10 -5.34 -11.44
CA TYR A 108 -20.53 -5.64 -11.48
C TYR A 108 -20.93 -5.97 -12.93
N PRO A 109 -20.94 -7.25 -13.33
CA PRO A 109 -21.17 -7.68 -14.71
C PRO A 109 -22.67 -7.75 -15.04
N ALA A 110 -23.38 -6.65 -14.86
CA ALA A 110 -24.80 -6.54 -15.18
C ALA A 110 -25.17 -5.08 -15.50
N GLN A 111 -26.46 -4.85 -15.75
CA GLN A 111 -27.00 -3.51 -16.03
C GLN A 111 -27.48 -2.84 -14.74
N ILE A 112 -27.21 -1.53 -14.62
CA ILE A 112 -27.73 -0.65 -13.58
C ILE A 112 -28.57 0.43 -14.27
N ASN A 113 -29.83 0.57 -13.86
CA ASN A 113 -30.76 1.57 -14.37
C ASN A 113 -31.18 2.50 -13.22
N GLY A 114 -31.07 3.81 -13.42
CA GLY A 114 -31.51 4.80 -12.43
C GLY A 114 -30.66 4.80 -11.16
N LYS A 115 -31.24 5.22 -10.05
CA LYS A 115 -30.49 5.45 -8.80
C LYS A 115 -30.24 4.14 -8.03
N LEU A 116 -28.99 3.87 -7.70
CA LEU A 116 -28.56 2.82 -6.79
C LEU A 116 -27.65 3.41 -5.71
N ASN A 117 -28.15 3.48 -4.48
CA ASN A 117 -27.47 4.10 -3.34
C ASN A 117 -26.12 3.45 -2.99
N ARG A 118 -25.87 2.21 -3.43
CA ARG A 118 -24.58 1.53 -3.28
C ARG A 118 -24.47 0.36 -4.24
N ILE A 119 -23.42 0.35 -5.06
CA ILE A 119 -23.16 -0.74 -5.99
C ILE A 119 -22.55 -1.92 -5.21
N LYS A 120 -23.20 -3.09 -5.29
CA LYS A 120 -22.71 -4.35 -4.71
C LYS A 120 -22.00 -5.16 -5.78
N TYR A 121 -20.69 -4.96 -5.92
CA TYR A 121 -19.86 -5.60 -6.94
C TYR A 121 -19.79 -7.11 -6.74
N SER A 122 -20.54 -7.88 -7.53
CA SER A 122 -20.70 -9.34 -7.35
C SER A 122 -19.47 -10.17 -7.76
N LYS A 123 -18.60 -9.64 -8.64
CA LYS A 123 -17.40 -10.34 -9.11
C LYS A 123 -16.13 -9.68 -8.56
N VAL A 124 -15.51 -10.31 -7.56
CA VAL A 124 -14.27 -9.83 -6.92
C VAL A 124 -13.09 -10.64 -7.45
N LEU A 125 -12.12 -9.99 -8.09
CA LEU A 125 -10.93 -10.65 -8.64
C LEU A 125 -9.73 -10.55 -7.70
N VAL A 126 -9.61 -9.43 -7.00
CA VAL A 126 -8.51 -9.19 -6.06
C VAL A 126 -9.12 -8.65 -4.76
N ASN A 127 -8.66 -9.16 -3.62
CA ASN A 127 -9.02 -8.65 -2.30
C ASN A 127 -7.91 -8.95 -1.26
N VAL A 128 -6.70 -8.49 -1.56
CA VAL A 128 -5.55 -8.62 -0.66
C VAL A 128 -5.78 -7.70 0.54
N GLY A 129 -5.55 -8.21 1.75
CA GLY A 129 -5.86 -7.49 2.99
C GLY A 129 -7.33 -7.58 3.42
N ARG A 130 -8.22 -8.19 2.60
CA ARG A 130 -9.64 -8.45 2.93
C ARG A 130 -10.40 -7.20 3.41
N ALA A 131 -10.03 -6.04 2.89
CA ALA A 131 -10.61 -4.75 3.28
C ALA A 131 -11.91 -4.42 2.52
N PHE A 132 -12.18 -5.09 1.40
CA PHE A 132 -13.41 -4.94 0.63
C PHE A 132 -14.41 -6.06 0.95
N ASP A 133 -15.65 -5.68 1.28
CA ASP A 133 -16.76 -6.60 1.50
C ASP A 133 -17.72 -6.61 0.31
N ARG A 134 -17.75 -7.76 -0.39
CA ARG A 134 -18.62 -8.00 -1.55
C ARG A 134 -20.11 -7.87 -1.24
N ARG A 135 -20.55 -8.29 -0.05
CA ARG A 135 -21.97 -8.32 0.32
C ARG A 135 -22.51 -6.91 0.48
N THR A 136 -21.67 -6.00 0.96
CA THR A 136 -22.03 -4.61 1.19
C THR A 136 -21.60 -3.68 0.06
N GLY A 137 -20.56 -4.02 -0.71
CA GLY A 137 -19.94 -3.14 -1.71
C GLY A 137 -19.03 -2.08 -1.09
N VAL A 138 -18.56 -2.30 0.15
CA VAL A 138 -17.84 -1.31 0.96
C VAL A 138 -16.39 -1.75 1.18
N PHE A 139 -15.47 -0.83 0.93
CA PHE A 139 -14.10 -0.90 1.42
C PHE A 139 -14.00 -0.25 2.81
N ARG A 140 -13.34 -0.93 3.76
CA ARG A 140 -13.05 -0.39 5.09
C ARG A 140 -11.54 -0.27 5.28
N ALA A 141 -11.04 0.95 5.45
CA ALA A 141 -9.62 1.21 5.63
C ALA A 141 -9.09 0.46 6.86
N PRO A 142 -8.24 -0.57 6.71
CA PRO A 142 -7.78 -1.36 7.86
C PRO A 142 -6.72 -0.60 8.67
N VAL A 143 -6.04 0.37 8.05
CA VAL A 143 -5.05 1.26 8.69
C VAL A 143 -5.17 2.70 8.24
N LYS A 144 -4.56 3.60 9.02
CA LYS A 144 -4.39 4.99 8.60
C LYS A 144 -3.33 5.08 7.50
N GLY A 145 -3.58 5.87 6.46
CA GLY A 145 -2.64 6.00 5.34
C GLY A 145 -3.25 6.73 4.15
N ILE A 146 -2.44 6.90 3.11
CA ILE A 146 -2.88 7.39 1.80
C ILE A 146 -3.41 6.18 1.01
N TYR A 147 -4.59 6.32 0.43
CA TYR A 147 -5.23 5.32 -0.41
C TYR A 147 -5.54 5.93 -1.77
N GLN A 148 -5.44 5.11 -2.82
CA GLN A 148 -5.87 5.45 -4.17
C GLN A 148 -7.03 4.55 -4.57
N PHE A 149 -8.11 5.15 -5.04
CA PHE A 149 -9.28 4.45 -5.56
C PHE A 149 -9.48 4.79 -7.03
N PHE A 150 -9.98 3.81 -7.79
CA PHE A 150 -10.51 4.05 -9.12
C PHE A 150 -11.85 3.35 -9.27
N PHE A 151 -12.73 3.96 -10.05
CA PHE A 151 -14.05 3.42 -10.34
C PHE A 151 -14.43 3.80 -11.75
N SER A 152 -15.14 2.91 -12.42
CA SER A 152 -15.52 3.11 -13.81
C SER A 152 -16.93 2.64 -14.08
N THR A 153 -17.49 3.17 -15.15
CA THR A 153 -18.73 2.68 -15.75
C THR A 153 -18.64 2.71 -17.27
N GLN A 154 -19.52 1.97 -17.92
CA GLN A 154 -19.80 2.03 -19.34
C GLN A 154 -21.29 2.28 -19.55
N THR A 155 -21.61 3.25 -20.40
CA THR A 155 -22.98 3.68 -20.69
C THR A 155 -23.22 3.65 -22.20
N THR A 156 -24.44 3.36 -22.64
CA THR A 156 -24.80 3.25 -24.07
C THR A 156 -26.03 4.06 -24.48
N ILE A 157 -26.79 4.58 -23.53
CA ILE A 157 -28.10 5.17 -23.83
C ILE A 157 -27.95 6.66 -24.19
N LYS A 158 -28.44 6.99 -25.39
CA LYS A 158 -28.49 8.36 -25.91
C LYS A 158 -29.22 9.31 -24.95
N GLY A 159 -28.59 10.46 -24.68
CA GLY A 159 -29.20 11.57 -23.94
C GLY A 159 -29.28 11.38 -22.42
N LEU A 160 -28.86 10.23 -21.89
CA LEU A 160 -28.79 10.01 -20.45
C LEU A 160 -27.39 10.35 -19.92
N LYS A 161 -27.37 11.23 -18.93
CA LYS A 161 -26.19 11.43 -18.07
C LYS A 161 -26.12 10.27 -17.09
N THR A 162 -24.95 9.65 -17.00
CA THR A 162 -24.66 8.60 -16.04
C THR A 162 -23.62 9.12 -15.05
N ASP A 163 -24.01 9.20 -13.78
CA ASP A 163 -23.17 9.73 -12.71
C ASP A 163 -22.89 8.62 -11.69
N LEU A 164 -21.61 8.26 -11.57
CA LEU A 164 -21.11 7.52 -10.41
C LEU A 164 -20.50 8.49 -9.41
N TRP A 165 -20.60 8.16 -8.13
CA TRP A 165 -19.87 8.90 -7.11
C TRP A 165 -19.12 8.00 -6.16
N LEU A 166 -17.93 8.44 -5.79
CA LEU A 166 -17.20 7.92 -4.67
C LEU A 166 -17.70 8.58 -3.38
N VAL A 167 -18.06 7.76 -2.41
CA VAL A 167 -18.55 8.19 -1.10
C VAL A 167 -17.58 7.71 -0.02
N ILE A 168 -17.13 8.65 0.81
CA ILE A 168 -16.27 8.38 1.97
C ILE A 168 -17.00 8.81 3.24
N ASN A 169 -17.25 7.86 4.15
CA ASN A 169 -17.98 8.12 5.40
C ASN A 169 -19.30 8.88 5.19
N ASN A 170 -20.04 8.52 4.14
CA ASN A 170 -21.31 9.15 3.72
C ASN A 170 -21.20 10.57 3.11
N TYR A 171 -19.98 11.06 2.85
CA TYR A 171 -19.75 12.29 2.09
C TYR A 171 -19.38 11.97 0.64
N TRP A 172 -20.02 12.69 -0.29
CA TRP A 172 -19.79 12.59 -1.73
C TRP A 172 -18.51 13.36 -2.08
N VAL A 173 -17.44 12.66 -2.49
CA VAL A 173 -16.10 13.27 -2.60
C VAL A 173 -15.55 13.37 -4.02
N ALA A 174 -16.04 12.53 -4.94
CA ALA A 174 -15.63 12.55 -6.34
C ALA A 174 -16.74 11.99 -7.23
N VAL A 175 -16.92 12.58 -8.41
CA VAL A 175 -17.91 12.18 -9.41
C VAL A 175 -17.21 11.68 -10.67
N SER A 176 -17.75 10.61 -11.26
CA SER A 176 -17.45 10.18 -12.62
C SER A 176 -18.71 10.35 -13.45
N ARG A 177 -18.64 11.24 -14.45
CA ARG A 177 -19.77 11.57 -15.33
C ARG A 177 -19.50 11.04 -16.72
N ALA A 178 -20.49 10.38 -17.30
CA ALA A 178 -20.52 10.00 -18.69
C ALA A 178 -21.79 10.58 -19.34
N HIS A 179 -21.66 11.18 -20.52
CA HIS A 179 -22.79 11.68 -21.30
C HIS A 179 -22.61 11.28 -22.75
N VAL A 180 -23.63 10.64 -23.32
CA VAL A 180 -23.57 10.15 -24.70
C VAL A 180 -24.63 10.87 -25.56
N PRO A 181 -24.22 11.70 -26.53
CA PRO A 181 -25.15 12.46 -27.37
C PRO A 181 -25.86 11.61 -28.44
N ARG A 182 -25.34 10.40 -28.72
CA ARG A 182 -25.87 9.42 -29.69
C ARG A 182 -25.73 8.01 -29.11
N SER A 183 -26.40 6.99 -29.65
CA SER A 183 -26.35 5.62 -29.10
C SER A 183 -25.01 4.95 -29.42
N TYR A 184 -23.98 5.24 -28.63
CA TYR A 184 -22.67 4.60 -28.66
C TYR A 184 -22.25 4.23 -27.25
N SER A 185 -21.36 3.25 -27.14
CA SER A 185 -20.81 2.87 -25.86
C SER A 185 -19.68 3.81 -25.44
N VAL A 186 -19.81 4.43 -24.27
CA VAL A 186 -18.77 5.29 -23.67
C VAL A 186 -18.38 4.75 -22.30
N GLY A 187 -17.08 4.54 -22.10
CA GLY A 187 -16.50 4.25 -20.80
C GLY A 187 -16.04 5.54 -20.10
N SER A 188 -16.28 5.64 -18.80
CA SER A 188 -15.71 6.69 -17.95
C SER A 188 -15.02 6.06 -16.75
N THR A 189 -13.79 6.48 -16.47
CA THR A 189 -12.99 6.01 -15.34
C THR A 189 -12.47 7.21 -14.58
N SER A 190 -12.62 7.18 -13.26
CA SER A 190 -12.16 8.24 -12.39
C SER A 190 -11.29 7.67 -11.28
N THR A 191 -10.24 8.42 -10.93
CA THR A 191 -9.29 8.08 -9.86
C THR A 191 -9.35 9.14 -8.78
N TYR A 192 -9.26 8.74 -7.52
CA TYR A 192 -9.25 9.63 -6.37
C TYR A 192 -8.25 9.14 -5.33
N MET A 193 -7.37 10.02 -4.86
CA MET A 193 -6.37 9.71 -3.84
C MET A 193 -6.61 10.57 -2.60
N THR A 194 -6.61 9.95 -1.42
CA THR A 194 -6.85 10.69 -0.17
C THR A 194 -6.26 9.98 1.05
N PHE A 195 -6.10 10.71 2.14
CA PHE A 195 -5.70 10.15 3.42
C PHE A 195 -6.93 9.64 4.20
N LEU A 196 -6.91 8.36 4.59
CA LEU A 196 -7.97 7.74 5.38
C LEU A 196 -7.50 7.42 6.80
N ARG A 197 -8.44 7.54 7.74
CA ARG A 197 -8.30 6.97 9.10
C ARG A 197 -8.74 5.51 9.08
N ARG A 198 -8.19 4.71 10.01
CA ARG A 198 -8.63 3.32 10.23
C ARG A 198 -10.15 3.29 10.49
N GLY A 199 -10.85 2.38 9.82
CA GLY A 199 -12.30 2.21 9.91
C GLY A 199 -13.10 3.06 8.92
N ALA A 200 -12.47 3.99 8.18
CA ALA A 200 -13.17 4.78 7.17
C ALA A 200 -13.81 3.86 6.12
N SER A 201 -15.06 4.18 5.76
CA SER A 201 -15.85 3.44 4.78
C SER A 201 -15.81 4.15 3.43
N VAL A 202 -15.58 3.38 2.37
CA VAL A 202 -15.53 3.87 0.98
C VAL A 202 -16.37 2.98 0.10
N TYR A 203 -17.26 3.57 -0.70
CA TYR A 203 -18.10 2.84 -1.65
C TYR A 203 -18.50 3.73 -2.82
N VAL A 204 -19.06 3.10 -3.86
CA VAL A 204 -19.53 3.79 -5.06
C VAL A 204 -21.05 3.72 -5.14
N THR A 205 -21.66 4.83 -5.56
CA THR A 205 -23.09 4.94 -5.84
C THR A 205 -23.31 5.25 -7.32
N HIS A 206 -24.49 4.89 -7.81
CA HIS A 206 -24.95 5.24 -9.16
C HIS A 206 -26.15 6.18 -9.00
N ASN A 207 -26.02 7.45 -9.36
CA ASN A 207 -27.04 8.45 -9.02
C ASN A 207 -28.16 8.55 -10.05
N CYS A 208 -27.81 8.42 -11.32
CA CYS A 208 -28.73 8.54 -12.44
C CYS A 208 -28.14 7.86 -13.68
N GLY A 209 -28.97 7.70 -14.72
CA GLY A 209 -28.56 7.19 -16.01
C GLY A 209 -28.60 5.66 -16.11
N ASN A 210 -27.74 5.14 -16.97
CA ASN A 210 -27.64 3.72 -17.26
C ASN A 210 -26.18 3.31 -17.38
N SER A 211 -25.85 2.20 -16.71
CA SER A 211 -24.56 1.55 -16.81
C SER A 211 -24.75 0.09 -17.20
N TRP A 212 -23.85 -0.48 -17.99
CA TRP A 212 -23.86 -1.92 -18.27
C TRP A 212 -22.44 -2.47 -18.36
N ALA A 213 -22.29 -3.75 -18.02
CA ALA A 213 -21.08 -4.52 -18.25
C ALA A 213 -21.42 -6.00 -18.40
N THR A 214 -20.54 -6.76 -19.05
CA THR A 214 -20.61 -8.22 -19.12
C THR A 214 -19.55 -8.85 -18.23
N ALA A 215 -19.64 -10.17 -18.04
CA ALA A 215 -18.61 -10.92 -17.31
C ALA A 215 -17.23 -10.86 -18.00
N ALA A 216 -17.20 -10.57 -19.31
CA ALA A 216 -15.97 -10.40 -20.10
C ALA A 216 -15.47 -8.94 -20.09
N SER A 217 -16.35 -7.94 -20.20
CA SER A 217 -15.95 -6.54 -20.30
C SER A 217 -15.55 -5.91 -18.96
N MET A 218 -16.25 -6.28 -17.87
CA MET A 218 -15.97 -5.85 -16.50
C MET A 218 -15.83 -4.32 -16.32
N THR A 219 -16.59 -3.55 -17.10
CA THR A 219 -16.43 -2.09 -17.20
C THR A 219 -17.14 -1.27 -16.12
N ILE A 220 -18.05 -1.89 -15.35
CA ILE A 220 -18.50 -1.34 -14.07
C ILE A 220 -17.56 -1.90 -12.99
N THR A 221 -16.56 -1.10 -12.60
CA THR A 221 -15.50 -1.54 -11.68
C THR A 221 -15.30 -0.61 -10.50
N PHE A 222 -14.75 -1.16 -9.43
CA PHE A 222 -14.22 -0.43 -8.29
C PHE A 222 -12.99 -1.16 -7.75
N GLY A 223 -11.91 -0.43 -7.63
CA GLY A 223 -10.66 -0.94 -7.08
C GLY A 223 -9.87 0.14 -6.37
N GLY A 224 -8.81 -0.29 -5.71
CA GLY A 224 -7.94 0.61 -5.01
C GLY A 224 -6.90 -0.09 -4.16
N SER A 225 -6.02 0.72 -3.59
CA SER A 225 -4.89 0.32 -2.75
C SER A 225 -4.65 1.27 -1.60
#